data_AF-A0A495E9F4-F1
#
_entry.id   AF-A0A495E9F4-F1
#
_cell.length_a   1.000
_cell.length_b   1.000
_cell.length_c   1.000
_cell.angle_alpha   90.00
_cell.angle_beta   90.00
_cell.angle_gamma   90.00
#
_symmetry.space_group_name_H-M   'P 1'
#
loop_
_entity.id
_entity.type
_entity.pdbx_description
1 polymer ?
#
loop_
_entity_poly.entity_id
_entity_poly.type
_entity_poly.pdbx_seq_one_letter_code
_entity_poly.pdbx_strand_id
1 'polypeptide(L)'
;MIKVVAQFENKTRIITSNRRDMKNLKNIIVVLFVLILAGCKGKTTPKNEKVSEIQESRSVITNDFSVAIKWEIGGFKMPESVYASTNHKWLYVSNTNGPAPGFISRVSKDGVIDNLNWVTGLTSPTGSDIYENTLYVADQKQVHLINLDNGSIVKSYAANEAGSLNDLAINQKTGQVFISDVPGGKIYTIENDKLVVWLQSDKIPFPNGVYVENNSLVVANYGLENGEGLMRATWKPEDFGSLYNVDITSKKVELIATSDKKGVFDGVTSINDVLLASSNPTGQLFTFDGDKSYLIDASSKGIADINTDGKIIYAPYIFDNKLVAYKPTPWDRVTTKAEYIEKGADNYYGDEGGTSIATSDGIIKGSFGGQELKGTWDWQDEFFCRTSTLGTMDLGSDCIQIDVTDTKMRLILNKGTGMSVVYDKKKDPEITILSTFKIKPEKVELFKKEMLANQDVVRKEKGTLEMKLFQDKNNLENFLVFGINEGEKTLESHSEAVDQRGIADRVKSALIEAPKTLFLNNEKPLPTNDFSQIKVDNNEVLLFSIFEIKEGYKEKFVKQLIKHTELTRQEEGNIRFDFYSINGKENTFVFQEHWKNEEAGAFHRKQPYTQETGAIMKEAIIASTMQPFFVNQIEK
;
A
#
# COMPACT_ATOMS: atom_id res chain seq x y z
N MET A 1 -10.36 2.56 6.07
CA MET A 1 -11.65 2.89 6.73
C MET A 1 -11.73 2.32 8.15
N ILE A 2 -11.07 1.19 8.44
CA ILE A 2 -10.88 0.65 9.80
C ILE A 2 -10.19 1.66 10.75
N LYS A 3 -9.25 2.47 10.24
CA LYS A 3 -8.64 3.60 10.99
C LYS A 3 -9.65 4.69 11.39
N VAL A 4 -10.69 4.90 10.57
CA VAL A 4 -11.78 5.86 10.86
C VAL A 4 -12.80 5.24 11.82
N VAL A 5 -13.08 3.95 11.64
CA VAL A 5 -14.05 3.15 12.41
C VAL A 5 -13.63 2.95 13.87
N ALA A 6 -12.33 2.77 14.15
CA ALA A 6 -11.82 2.61 15.52
C ALA A 6 -12.11 3.83 16.43
N GLN A 7 -12.42 5.00 15.87
CA GLN A 7 -12.75 6.22 16.63
C GLN A 7 -14.25 6.53 16.68
N PHE A 8 -15.07 6.02 15.75
CA PHE A 8 -16.52 6.25 15.78
C PHE A 8 -17.19 5.59 17.00
N GLU A 9 -16.65 4.49 17.52
CA GLU A 9 -17.16 3.84 18.74
C GLU A 9 -17.03 4.71 20.01
N ASN A 10 -16.14 5.71 20.03
CA ASN A 10 -15.91 6.56 21.21
C ASN A 10 -16.77 7.83 21.26
N LYS A 11 -17.29 8.32 20.12
CA LYS A 11 -18.12 9.55 20.10
C LYS A 11 -19.55 9.35 20.58
N THR A 12 -20.07 8.12 20.55
CA THR A 12 -21.45 7.81 20.97
C THR A 12 -21.65 7.89 22.50
N ARG A 13 -20.58 8.01 23.30
CA ARG A 13 -20.65 8.10 24.77
C ARG A 13 -20.64 9.52 25.36
N ILE A 14 -20.38 10.57 24.57
CA ILE A 14 -20.08 11.91 25.13
C ILE A 14 -21.17 12.96 24.85
N ILE A 15 -22.14 12.72 23.95
CA ILE A 15 -23.14 13.75 23.61
C ILE A 15 -24.52 13.38 24.17
N THR A 16 -24.65 13.47 25.49
CA THR A 16 -25.94 13.76 26.15
C THR A 16 -25.73 14.88 27.17
N SER A 17 -25.74 16.14 26.72
CA SER A 17 -26.44 17.22 27.44
C SER A 17 -26.52 18.48 26.59
N ASN A 18 -27.66 19.16 26.72
CA ASN A 18 -27.96 20.55 26.35
C ASN A 18 -28.25 20.89 24.88
N ARG A 19 -29.54 20.76 24.54
CA ARG A 19 -30.26 21.62 23.57
C ARG A 19 -30.92 22.80 24.29
N ARG A 20 -30.76 24.01 23.74
CA ARG A 20 -31.63 25.23 23.70
C ARG A 20 -30.77 26.30 22.99
N ASP A 21 -31.21 27.20 22.11
CA ASP A 21 -32.51 27.60 21.59
C ASP A 21 -32.27 28.58 20.40
N MET A 22 -33.29 28.71 19.51
CA MET A 22 -33.64 29.84 18.60
C MET A 22 -32.78 30.16 17.34
N LYS A 23 -33.25 30.15 16.08
CA LYS A 23 -34.43 30.67 15.30
C LYS A 23 -34.21 32.03 14.59
N ASN A 24 -34.35 31.98 13.24
CA ASN A 24 -34.77 33.02 12.26
C ASN A 24 -33.74 34.15 11.93
N LEU A 25 -33.62 34.75 10.72
CA LEU A 25 -34.58 34.99 9.61
C LEU A 25 -33.87 35.51 8.30
N LYS A 26 -34.29 34.97 7.14
CA LYS A 26 -34.52 35.48 5.75
C LYS A 26 -33.80 36.70 5.07
N ASN A 27 -33.42 36.43 3.80
CA ASN A 27 -33.62 37.15 2.51
C ASN A 27 -32.89 38.48 2.18
N ILE A 28 -32.28 38.56 0.97
CA ILE A 28 -32.75 39.34 -0.22
C ILE A 28 -31.78 39.16 -1.44
N ILE A 29 -32.38 39.17 -2.64
CA ILE A 29 -31.86 39.00 -4.02
C ILE A 29 -31.47 40.36 -4.65
N VAL A 30 -30.58 40.43 -5.67
CA VAL A 30 -30.76 41.10 -7.00
C VAL A 30 -29.46 41.17 -7.85
N VAL A 31 -29.49 40.40 -8.96
CA VAL A 31 -29.07 40.56 -10.38
C VAL A 31 -28.39 41.87 -10.87
N LEU A 32 -27.29 41.79 -11.66
CA LEU A 32 -27.19 42.10 -13.13
C LEU A 32 -25.76 42.17 -13.74
N PHE A 33 -25.56 41.39 -14.83
CA PHE A 33 -24.83 41.56 -16.10
C PHE A 33 -23.84 42.73 -16.35
N VAL A 34 -22.73 42.46 -17.08
CA VAL A 34 -22.49 42.84 -18.50
C VAL A 34 -21.16 42.24 -19.04
N LEU A 35 -21.26 41.62 -20.23
CA LEU A 35 -20.19 41.21 -21.16
C LEU A 35 -19.74 42.40 -22.02
N ILE A 36 -18.43 42.54 -22.31
CA ILE A 36 -17.94 43.21 -23.53
C ILE A 36 -16.73 42.44 -24.11
N LEU A 37 -16.86 42.04 -25.38
CA LEU A 37 -15.82 41.57 -26.29
C LEU A 37 -15.42 42.68 -27.26
N ALA A 38 -14.14 42.66 -27.68
CA ALA A 38 -13.49 43.17 -28.92
C ALA A 38 -12.14 43.82 -28.54
N GLY A 39 -10.96 43.52 -29.08
CA GLY A 39 -10.58 42.93 -30.36
C GLY A 39 -9.81 43.98 -31.17
N CYS A 40 -8.48 43.83 -31.34
CA CYS A 40 -7.74 44.32 -32.52
C CYS A 40 -6.28 43.83 -32.59
N LYS A 41 -5.86 43.58 -33.83
CA LYS A 41 -4.59 43.02 -34.32
C LYS A 41 -3.42 44.01 -34.22
N GLY A 42 -2.21 43.46 -34.07
CA GLY A 42 -0.95 44.13 -34.42
C GLY A 42 0.19 43.14 -34.59
N LYS A 43 0.53 42.78 -35.84
CA LYS A 43 1.77 42.08 -36.19
C LYS A 43 2.91 43.09 -36.23
N THR A 44 3.95 42.89 -35.42
CA THR A 44 5.33 43.32 -35.73
C THR A 44 6.31 42.36 -35.07
N THR A 45 7.27 41.86 -35.85
CA THR A 45 8.40 41.04 -35.41
C THR A 45 9.52 41.95 -34.90
N PRO A 46 10.25 41.56 -33.85
CA PRO A 46 11.70 41.78 -33.88
C PRO A 46 12.55 40.59 -33.39
N LYS A 47 13.60 40.34 -34.18
CA LYS A 47 14.98 39.93 -33.88
C LYS A 47 15.30 39.03 -32.67
N ASN A 48 16.00 37.95 -33.00
CA ASN A 48 16.92 37.17 -32.16
C ASN A 48 17.73 38.04 -31.19
N GLU A 49 17.46 37.85 -29.90
CA GLU A 49 18.40 38.11 -28.82
C GLU A 49 18.65 36.81 -28.05
N LYS A 50 19.88 36.70 -27.56
CA LYS A 50 20.49 35.54 -26.91
C LYS A 50 19.56 34.88 -25.89
N VAL A 51 19.45 33.56 -25.99
CA VAL A 51 18.90 32.68 -24.95
C VAL A 51 19.81 32.82 -23.72
N SER A 52 19.41 33.67 -22.78
CA SER A 52 19.86 33.58 -21.39
C SER A 52 19.28 32.32 -20.80
N GLU A 53 20.12 31.56 -20.09
CA GLU A 53 19.75 30.39 -19.30
C GLU A 53 18.42 30.61 -18.57
N ILE A 54 17.45 29.75 -18.85
CA ILE A 54 16.25 29.63 -18.03
C ILE A 54 16.74 29.11 -16.70
N GLN A 55 16.82 30.03 -15.73
CA GLN A 55 16.92 29.73 -14.33
C GLN A 55 15.71 28.83 -14.00
N GLU A 56 15.98 27.53 -13.81
CA GLU A 56 14.98 26.58 -13.33
C GLU A 56 14.28 27.21 -12.13
N SER A 57 13.00 27.54 -12.30
CA SER A 57 12.15 27.98 -11.22
C SER A 57 12.21 26.90 -10.15
N ARG A 58 12.76 27.21 -8.97
CA ARG A 58 12.57 26.43 -7.75
C ARG A 58 11.07 26.15 -7.66
N SER A 59 10.64 24.94 -7.97
CA SER A 59 9.28 24.51 -7.70
C SER A 59 9.12 24.62 -6.19
N VAL A 60 8.36 25.61 -5.74
CA VAL A 60 7.96 25.72 -4.34
C VAL A 60 7.09 24.49 -4.09
N ILE A 61 7.70 23.43 -3.56
CA ILE A 61 6.93 22.36 -2.96
C ILE A 61 6.16 23.05 -1.83
N THR A 62 4.85 23.08 -1.96
CA THR A 62 3.96 23.53 -0.88
C THR A 62 4.18 22.63 0.33
N ASN A 63 4.00 23.15 1.55
CA ASN A 63 4.20 22.38 2.78
C ASN A 63 3.22 21.19 2.93
N ASP A 64 2.18 21.20 2.08
CA ASP A 64 1.29 20.09 1.80
C ASP A 64 1.66 19.42 0.46
N PHE A 65 2.22 18.21 0.51
CA PHE A 65 2.60 17.42 -0.67
C PHE A 65 2.30 15.94 -0.46
N SER A 66 2.40 15.14 -1.52
CA SER A 66 2.41 13.68 -1.48
C SER A 66 3.81 13.15 -1.76
N VAL A 67 4.02 11.85 -1.63
CA VAL A 67 5.29 11.21 -2.03
C VAL A 67 5.09 10.17 -3.12
N ALA A 68 6.02 10.16 -4.08
CA ALA A 68 6.13 9.13 -5.11
C ALA A 68 7.40 8.31 -4.87
N ILE A 69 7.31 6.98 -5.02
CA ILE A 69 8.47 6.09 -4.91
C ILE A 69 9.44 6.40 -6.07
N LYS A 70 10.67 6.80 -5.74
CA LYS A 70 11.79 6.89 -6.70
C LYS A 70 12.41 5.52 -6.92
N TRP A 71 12.68 4.79 -5.83
CA TRP A 71 13.16 3.42 -5.83
C TRP A 71 12.88 2.75 -4.49
N GLU A 72 12.87 1.42 -4.49
CA GLU A 72 12.77 0.57 -3.30
C GLU A 72 13.81 -0.54 -3.43
N ILE A 73 14.50 -0.85 -2.34
CA ILE A 73 15.44 -1.97 -2.25
C ILE A 73 15.30 -2.74 -0.95
N GLY A 74 15.33 -4.06 -1.06
CA GLY A 74 15.32 -4.99 0.08
C GLY A 74 16.70 -5.54 0.42
N GLY A 75 16.73 -6.48 1.37
CA GLY A 75 17.94 -7.21 1.77
C GLY A 75 18.54 -6.76 3.12
N PHE A 76 17.94 -5.73 3.73
CA PHE A 76 18.30 -5.23 5.05
C PHE A 76 17.85 -6.20 6.16
N LYS A 77 18.21 -5.90 7.41
CA LYS A 77 17.83 -6.68 8.59
C LYS A 77 17.30 -5.78 9.68
N MET A 78 15.98 -5.61 9.70
CA MET A 78 15.27 -4.68 10.58
C MET A 78 15.92 -3.28 10.56
N PRO A 79 15.93 -2.61 9.39
CA PRO A 79 16.51 -1.28 9.26
C PRO A 79 15.69 -0.30 10.10
N GLU A 80 16.34 0.34 11.07
CA GLU A 80 15.66 1.21 12.04
C GLU A 80 15.86 2.69 11.75
N SER A 81 16.98 3.05 11.13
CA SER A 81 17.22 4.43 10.70
C SER A 81 18.00 4.48 9.39
N VAL A 82 17.97 5.65 8.76
CA VAL A 82 18.87 6.00 7.68
C VAL A 82 19.45 7.38 7.95
N TYR A 83 20.75 7.55 7.79
CA TYR A 83 21.35 8.87 7.65
C TYR A 83 21.46 9.26 6.18
N ALA A 84 21.08 10.49 5.88
CA ALA A 84 21.26 11.11 4.58
C ALA A 84 21.67 12.58 4.76
N SER A 85 22.40 13.12 3.79
CA SER A 85 22.64 14.57 3.72
C SER A 85 22.94 15.01 2.30
N THR A 86 22.82 16.32 2.05
CA THR A 86 23.12 16.95 0.76
C THR A 86 24.57 16.71 0.33
N ASN A 87 25.51 16.76 1.28
CA ASN A 87 26.96 16.83 1.03
C ASN A 87 27.69 15.49 1.13
N HIS A 88 26.99 14.40 1.45
CA HIS A 88 27.55 13.05 1.43
C HIS A 88 26.98 12.21 0.30
N LYS A 89 27.83 11.37 -0.30
CA LYS A 89 27.45 10.51 -1.44
C LYS A 89 26.70 9.26 -1.02
N TRP A 90 26.85 8.84 0.23
CA TRP A 90 26.31 7.61 0.78
C TRP A 90 25.18 7.90 1.74
N LEU A 91 24.23 6.97 1.75
CA LEU A 91 23.29 6.72 2.82
C LEU A 91 23.92 5.70 3.76
N TYR A 92 23.69 5.86 5.06
CA TYR A 92 24.10 4.89 6.08
C TYR A 92 22.85 4.37 6.76
N VAL A 93 22.61 3.06 6.68
CA VAL A 93 21.38 2.43 7.20
C VAL A 93 21.74 1.63 8.44
N SER A 94 21.13 1.94 9.57
CA SER A 94 21.31 1.17 10.80
C SER A 94 20.39 -0.04 10.81
N ASN A 95 20.97 -1.23 10.93
CA ASN A 95 20.25 -2.50 10.94
C ASN A 95 20.36 -3.10 12.33
N THR A 96 19.23 -3.20 13.04
CA THR A 96 19.18 -3.77 14.40
C THR A 96 19.41 -5.28 14.41
N ASN A 97 19.08 -5.97 13.30
CA ASN A 97 19.32 -7.40 13.09
C ASN A 97 18.70 -8.33 14.15
N GLY A 98 17.66 -7.87 14.85
CA GLY A 98 16.91 -8.64 15.84
C GLY A 98 17.82 -9.18 16.97
N PRO A 99 17.88 -10.51 17.20
CA PRO A 99 18.72 -11.08 18.25
C PRO A 99 20.21 -11.20 17.89
N ALA A 100 20.58 -11.03 16.61
CA ALA A 100 21.95 -11.10 16.15
C ALA A 100 22.61 -9.71 16.22
N PRO A 101 23.95 -9.63 16.28
CA PRO A 101 24.65 -8.35 16.25
C PRO A 101 24.26 -7.51 15.04
N GLY A 102 23.89 -6.26 15.29
CA GLY A 102 23.55 -5.29 14.27
C GLY A 102 24.75 -4.75 13.49
N PHE A 103 24.45 -3.95 12.47
CA PHE A 103 25.45 -3.41 11.55
C PHE A 103 24.96 -2.14 10.85
N ILE A 104 25.89 -1.39 10.25
CA ILE A 104 25.57 -0.28 9.34
C ILE A 104 25.77 -0.75 7.90
N SER A 105 24.77 -0.54 7.06
CA SER A 105 24.89 -0.69 5.60
C SER A 105 25.26 0.63 4.94
N ARG A 106 26.01 0.55 3.85
CA ARG A 106 26.36 1.69 3.00
C ARG A 106 25.67 1.56 1.64
N VAL A 107 24.88 2.56 1.30
CA VAL A 107 23.98 2.54 0.14
C VAL A 107 24.15 3.83 -0.67
N SER A 108 24.19 3.75 -1.99
CA SER A 108 24.18 4.93 -2.86
C SER A 108 22.81 5.63 -2.85
N LYS A 109 22.77 6.92 -3.21
CA LYS A 109 21.52 7.69 -3.36
C LYS A 109 20.59 7.21 -4.49
N ASP A 110 21.09 6.34 -5.36
CA ASP A 110 20.35 5.72 -6.46
C ASP A 110 19.93 4.27 -6.17
N GLY A 111 20.01 3.85 -4.90
CA GLY A 111 19.43 2.56 -4.47
C GLY A 111 20.32 1.35 -4.76
N VAL A 112 21.62 1.53 -4.93
CA VAL A 112 22.57 0.41 -5.00
C VAL A 112 23.24 0.21 -3.63
N ILE A 113 23.18 -1.01 -3.10
CA ILE A 113 23.91 -1.42 -1.89
C ILE A 113 25.38 -1.59 -2.26
N ASP A 114 26.25 -0.76 -1.70
CA ASP A 114 27.70 -0.85 -1.88
C ASP A 114 28.28 -1.92 -0.95
N ASN A 115 27.90 -1.87 0.32
CA ASN A 115 28.24 -2.90 1.29
C ASN A 115 27.13 -3.02 2.34
N LEU A 116 26.54 -4.21 2.43
CA LEU A 116 25.45 -4.48 3.37
C LEU A 116 25.93 -4.44 4.83
N ASN A 117 27.13 -4.95 5.12
CA ASN A 117 27.72 -5.00 6.46
C ASN A 117 28.98 -4.12 6.50
N TRP A 118 28.81 -2.83 6.18
CA TRP A 118 29.94 -1.90 6.08
C TRP A 118 30.62 -1.68 7.44
N VAL A 119 29.84 -1.58 8.51
CA VAL A 119 30.35 -1.54 9.90
C VAL A 119 29.74 -2.69 10.68
N THR A 120 30.60 -3.44 11.37
CA THR A 120 30.24 -4.55 12.25
C THR A 120 30.81 -4.33 13.65
N GLY A 121 30.43 -5.17 14.62
CA GLY A 121 30.82 -5.01 16.03
C GLY A 121 29.88 -4.13 16.85
N LEU A 122 28.70 -3.88 16.29
CA LEU A 122 27.57 -3.20 16.93
C LEU A 122 26.60 -4.25 17.48
N THR A 123 25.73 -3.84 18.40
CA THR A 123 24.76 -4.74 19.04
C THR A 123 23.38 -4.60 18.40
N SER A 124 22.78 -3.41 18.43
CA SER A 124 21.50 -3.08 17.81
C SER A 124 21.48 -1.57 17.49
N PRO A 125 22.19 -1.13 16.43
CA PRO A 125 22.28 0.28 16.09
C PRO A 125 20.93 0.82 15.62
N THR A 126 20.62 2.02 16.05
CA THR A 126 19.36 2.75 15.78
C THR A 126 19.71 4.06 15.07
N GLY A 127 19.37 5.25 15.58
CA GLY A 127 19.64 6.53 14.93
C GLY A 127 21.13 6.88 14.79
N SER A 128 21.43 7.72 13.80
CA SER A 128 22.80 8.14 13.48
C SER A 128 22.85 9.50 12.79
N ASP A 129 23.95 10.22 13.00
CA ASP A 129 24.23 11.52 12.38
C ASP A 129 25.75 11.66 12.14
N ILE A 130 26.13 12.52 11.20
CA ILE A 130 27.51 12.80 10.85
C ILE A 130 27.90 14.19 11.33
N TYR A 131 29.10 14.26 11.90
CA TYR A 131 29.81 15.50 12.11
C TYR A 131 31.22 15.38 11.55
N GLU A 132 31.56 16.28 10.63
CA GLU A 132 32.80 16.21 9.85
C GLU A 132 32.98 14.85 9.16
N ASN A 133 34.02 14.09 9.48
CA ASN A 133 34.31 12.77 8.89
C ASN A 133 33.95 11.59 9.81
N THR A 134 33.08 11.83 10.80
CA THR A 134 32.71 10.84 11.82
C THR A 134 31.20 10.60 11.83
N LEU A 135 30.80 9.34 11.70
CA LEU A 135 29.43 8.90 11.93
C LEU A 135 29.25 8.54 13.41
N TYR A 136 28.28 9.17 14.06
CA TYR A 136 27.85 8.87 15.42
C TYR A 136 26.64 7.95 15.34
N VAL A 137 26.67 6.84 16.07
CA VAL A 137 25.60 5.83 16.04
C VAL A 137 25.15 5.52 17.46
N ALA A 138 23.85 5.68 17.73
CA ALA A 138 23.23 5.17 18.94
C ALA A 138 23.12 3.64 18.85
N ASP A 139 23.55 2.95 19.90
CA ASP A 139 23.53 1.49 19.99
C ASP A 139 23.28 1.08 21.45
N GLN A 140 22.01 0.83 21.78
CA GLN A 140 21.55 0.51 23.12
C GLN A 140 22.03 1.53 24.17
N LYS A 141 23.04 1.22 24.97
CA LYS A 141 23.54 2.12 26.04
C LYS A 141 24.82 2.83 25.64
N GLN A 142 25.15 2.86 24.36
CA GLN A 142 26.40 3.39 23.85
C GLN A 142 26.18 4.29 22.64
N VAL A 143 27.12 5.22 22.43
CA VAL A 143 27.29 5.95 21.19
C VAL A 143 28.65 5.60 20.60
N HIS A 144 28.65 5.06 19.39
CA HIS A 144 29.86 4.72 18.64
C HIS A 144 30.23 5.83 17.67
N LEU A 145 31.51 6.19 17.63
CA LEU A 145 32.10 7.09 16.64
C LEU A 145 32.80 6.22 15.61
N ILE A 146 32.41 6.36 14.35
CA ILE A 146 32.88 5.56 13.23
C ILE A 146 33.56 6.47 12.21
N ASN A 147 34.77 6.12 11.80
CA ASN A 147 35.47 6.82 10.73
C ASN A 147 34.84 6.47 9.37
N LEU A 148 34.43 7.48 8.60
CA LEU A 148 33.73 7.30 7.33
C LEU A 148 34.60 6.74 6.19
N ASP A 149 35.92 6.93 6.25
CA ASP A 149 36.83 6.48 5.19
C ASP A 149 36.95 4.96 5.16
N ASN A 150 36.96 4.32 6.34
CA ASN A 150 37.27 2.90 6.49
C ASN A 150 36.23 2.09 7.27
N GLY A 151 35.23 2.73 7.88
CA GLY A 151 34.18 2.06 8.66
C GLY A 151 34.64 1.53 10.03
N SER A 152 35.82 1.93 10.51
CA SER A 152 36.31 1.50 11.83
C SER A 152 35.64 2.30 12.96
N ILE A 153 35.22 1.61 14.02
CA ILE A 153 34.82 2.23 15.28
C ILE A 153 36.07 2.78 15.96
N VAL A 154 36.15 4.11 16.11
CA VAL A 154 37.31 4.79 16.70
C VAL A 154 37.15 5.04 18.20
N LYS A 155 35.91 5.17 18.67
CA LYS A 155 35.59 5.45 20.08
C LYS A 155 34.15 5.05 20.41
N SER A 156 33.90 4.73 21.67
CA SER A 156 32.55 4.48 22.19
C SER A 156 32.36 5.21 23.51
N TYR A 157 31.21 5.86 23.69
CA TYR A 157 30.80 6.46 24.95
C TYR A 157 29.65 5.65 25.53
N ALA A 158 29.74 5.26 26.81
CA ALA A 158 28.69 4.50 27.48
C ALA A 158 27.86 5.40 28.42
N ALA A 159 26.54 5.16 28.44
CA ALA A 159 25.59 5.72 29.39
C ALA A 159 24.93 4.56 30.17
N ASN A 160 25.58 4.10 31.24
CA ASN A 160 25.10 2.92 32.00
C ASN A 160 23.69 3.12 32.58
N GLU A 161 23.31 4.37 32.87
CA GLU A 161 21.99 4.76 33.37
C GLU A 161 20.93 4.92 32.28
N ALA A 162 21.32 4.93 31.00
CA ALA A 162 20.35 4.96 29.92
C ALA A 162 19.56 3.66 29.91
N GLY A 163 18.27 3.75 29.58
CA GLY A 163 17.45 2.56 29.34
C GLY A 163 17.82 1.95 27.99
N SER A 164 17.62 2.72 26.92
CA SER A 164 18.09 2.43 25.56
C SER A 164 18.08 3.72 24.74
N LEU A 165 19.26 4.13 24.30
CA LEU A 165 19.44 5.21 23.35
C LEU A 165 18.78 4.82 22.02
N ASN A 166 18.06 5.76 21.40
CA ASN A 166 17.35 5.50 20.15
C ASN A 166 17.87 6.36 19.01
N ASP A 167 17.66 7.68 19.07
CA ASP A 167 18.06 8.58 17.99
C ASP A 167 19.09 9.61 18.47
N LEU A 168 19.85 10.20 17.53
CA LEU A 168 20.75 11.30 17.80
C LEU A 168 20.79 12.33 16.67
N ALA A 169 20.95 13.59 17.04
CA ALA A 169 21.12 14.70 16.13
C ALA A 169 22.29 15.61 16.56
N ILE A 170 23.05 16.12 15.60
CA ILE A 170 24.23 16.95 15.83
C ILE A 170 24.02 18.34 15.25
N ASN A 171 24.20 19.34 16.10
CA ASN A 171 24.19 20.73 15.66
C ASN A 171 25.41 21.00 14.79
N GLN A 172 25.21 21.08 13.48
CA GLN A 172 26.27 21.24 12.50
C GLN A 172 27.11 22.52 12.69
N LYS A 173 26.61 23.53 13.42
CA LYS A 173 27.37 24.76 13.74
C LYS A 173 28.26 24.62 14.97
N THR A 174 27.83 23.85 15.98
CA THR A 174 28.52 23.79 17.29
C THR A 174 29.17 22.44 17.57
N GLY A 175 28.81 21.38 16.85
CA GLY A 175 29.21 20.01 17.13
C GLY A 175 28.52 19.39 18.35
N GLN A 176 27.54 20.08 18.95
CA GLN A 176 26.80 19.54 20.09
C GLN A 176 25.87 18.40 19.65
N VAL A 177 25.98 17.26 20.34
CA VAL A 177 25.18 16.06 20.09
C VAL A 177 24.02 16.00 21.06
N PHE A 178 22.83 15.63 20.59
CA PHE A 178 21.64 15.33 21.40
C PHE A 178 21.22 13.90 21.12
N ILE A 179 21.07 13.07 22.16
CA ILE A 179 20.77 11.64 22.03
C ILE A 179 19.55 11.30 22.86
N SER A 180 18.52 10.72 22.27
CA SER A 180 17.31 10.33 22.99
C SER A 180 17.45 8.97 23.68
N ASP A 181 16.84 8.84 24.85
CA ASP A 181 16.69 7.60 25.61
C ASP A 181 15.20 7.35 25.85
N VAL A 182 14.59 6.52 25.00
CA VAL A 182 13.15 6.30 24.97
C VAL A 182 12.62 5.77 26.31
N PRO A 183 13.07 4.60 26.82
CA PRO A 183 12.58 4.10 28.10
C PRO A 183 13.09 4.88 29.32
N GLY A 184 14.23 5.58 29.21
CA GLY A 184 14.79 6.36 30.33
C GLY A 184 14.26 7.79 30.45
N GLY A 185 13.52 8.29 29.46
CA GLY A 185 12.87 9.61 29.50
C GLY A 185 13.84 10.78 29.49
N LYS A 186 15.02 10.62 28.89
CA LYS A 186 16.13 11.59 28.94
C LYS A 186 16.65 11.90 27.54
N ILE A 187 17.18 13.11 27.39
CA ILE A 187 18.09 13.47 26.29
C ILE A 187 19.49 13.61 26.87
N TYR A 188 20.46 12.92 26.30
CA TYR A 188 21.88 13.01 26.64
C TYR A 188 22.63 13.94 25.69
N THR A 189 23.80 14.41 26.11
CA THR A 189 24.80 15.05 25.26
C THR A 189 26.19 14.48 25.59
N ILE A 190 27.19 14.81 24.78
CA ILE A 190 28.59 14.42 25.02
C ILE A 190 29.34 15.63 25.59
N GLU A 191 29.78 15.52 26.83
CA GLU A 191 30.61 16.52 27.51
C GLU A 191 31.81 15.84 28.15
N ASN A 192 33.01 16.39 27.93
CA ASN A 192 34.27 15.87 28.50
C ASN A 192 34.42 14.35 28.32
N ASP A 193 34.20 13.87 27.10
CA ASP A 193 34.28 12.45 26.73
C ASP A 193 33.31 11.52 27.48
N LYS A 194 32.16 12.04 27.92
CA LYS A 194 31.13 11.26 28.61
C LYS A 194 29.74 11.62 28.13
N LEU A 195 28.84 10.63 28.12
CA LEU A 195 27.41 10.88 27.97
C LEU A 195 26.86 11.41 29.29
N VAL A 196 26.29 12.61 29.26
CA VAL A 196 25.67 13.28 30.42
C VAL A 196 24.24 13.67 30.08
N VAL A 197 23.35 13.67 31.08
CA VAL A 197 21.96 14.08 30.88
C VAL A 197 21.92 15.57 30.54
N TRP A 198 21.41 15.88 29.36
CA TRP A 198 21.21 17.25 28.89
C TRP A 198 19.83 17.79 29.29
N LEU A 199 18.77 16.98 29.11
CA LEU A 199 17.40 17.35 29.44
C LEU A 199 16.62 16.13 29.97
N GLN A 200 15.76 16.39 30.95
CA GLN A 200 14.69 15.50 31.37
C GLN A 200 13.45 16.37 31.61
N SER A 201 12.30 16.00 31.06
CA SER A 201 11.07 16.79 31.16
C SER A 201 9.84 15.90 31.21
N ASP A 202 8.93 16.19 32.15
CA ASP A 202 7.65 15.48 32.28
C ASP A 202 6.75 15.62 31.05
N LYS A 203 7.02 16.62 30.19
CA LYS A 203 6.30 16.79 28.91
C LYS A 203 6.74 15.78 27.84
N ILE A 204 7.92 15.21 27.97
CA ILE A 204 8.53 14.29 27.00
C ILE A 204 9.01 13.04 27.75
N PRO A 205 8.09 12.22 28.28
CA PRO A 205 8.46 11.04 29.06
C PRO A 205 9.13 9.94 28.22
N PHE A 206 8.93 9.93 26.89
CA PHE A 206 9.49 8.94 25.98
C PHE A 206 10.10 9.62 24.74
N PRO A 207 11.25 10.32 24.90
CA PRO A 207 11.89 10.98 23.77
C PRO A 207 12.37 9.93 22.77
N ASN A 208 11.98 10.07 21.52
CA ASN A 208 12.32 9.18 20.42
C ASN A 208 13.15 9.91 19.36
N GLY A 209 12.62 10.18 18.16
CA GLY A 209 13.35 10.95 17.15
C GLY A 209 13.72 12.35 17.62
N VAL A 210 14.90 12.81 17.18
CA VAL A 210 15.42 14.12 17.49
C VAL A 210 15.95 14.79 16.23
N TYR A 211 15.66 16.08 16.09
CA TYR A 211 16.13 16.88 14.96
C TYR A 211 16.60 18.23 15.47
N VAL A 212 17.80 18.65 15.08
CA VAL A 212 18.35 19.92 15.52
C VAL A 212 18.59 20.86 14.37
N GLU A 213 18.10 22.09 14.51
CA GLU A 213 18.40 23.18 13.60
C GLU A 213 18.57 24.49 14.35
N ASN A 214 19.65 25.20 14.07
CA ASN A 214 19.97 26.49 14.71
C ASN A 214 20.04 26.37 16.24
N ASN A 215 19.17 27.07 16.98
CA ASN A 215 19.09 27.03 18.45
C ASN A 215 17.89 26.19 18.93
N SER A 216 17.32 25.35 18.06
CA SER A 216 16.09 24.59 18.29
C SER A 216 16.37 23.10 18.14
N LEU A 217 15.94 22.32 19.14
CA LEU A 217 15.89 20.87 19.08
C LEU A 217 14.41 20.45 19.04
N VAL A 218 13.98 19.85 17.95
CA VAL A 218 12.69 19.17 17.87
C VAL A 218 12.86 17.76 18.43
N VAL A 219 11.95 17.36 19.32
CA VAL A 219 11.94 16.04 19.94
C VAL A 219 10.57 15.41 19.73
N ALA A 220 10.54 14.24 19.10
CA ALA A 220 9.38 13.38 19.10
C ALA A 220 9.22 12.74 20.48
N ASN A 221 8.07 12.95 21.10
CA ASN A 221 7.62 12.06 22.16
C ASN A 221 6.91 10.89 21.48
N TYR A 222 7.36 9.66 21.71
CA TYR A 222 6.75 8.44 21.14
C TYR A 222 5.26 8.33 21.51
N GLY A 223 4.92 8.85 22.69
CA GLY A 223 3.63 8.68 23.35
C GLY A 223 3.71 7.58 24.41
N LEU A 224 2.88 7.70 25.45
CA LEU A 224 2.21 6.63 26.22
C LEU A 224 1.67 7.19 27.54
N GLU A 225 0.40 6.90 27.86
CA GLU A 225 -0.09 6.75 29.24
C GLU A 225 -1.35 5.85 29.26
N ASN A 226 -1.21 4.62 29.78
CA ASN A 226 -2.26 3.66 30.24
C ASN A 226 -1.64 2.33 30.75
N GLY A 227 -0.39 2.35 31.24
CA GLY A 227 0.23 1.21 31.93
C GLY A 227 0.77 0.05 31.08
N GLU A 228 0.66 0.07 29.75
CA GLU A 228 1.34 -0.93 28.89
C GLU A 228 2.53 -0.29 28.17
N GLY A 229 3.64 -1.03 28.08
CA GLY A 229 4.92 -0.55 27.53
C GLY A 229 4.98 -0.52 26.00
N LEU A 230 6.19 -0.26 25.46
CA LEU A 230 6.50 -0.04 24.04
C LEU A 230 6.13 -1.19 23.06
N MET A 231 5.66 -2.35 23.57
CA MET A 231 5.43 -3.59 22.81
C MET A 231 3.93 -3.94 22.65
N ARG A 232 3.11 -2.98 22.21
CA ARG A 232 1.64 -3.15 22.11
C ARG A 232 1.24 -3.70 20.74
N ALA A 233 0.25 -4.60 20.73
CA ALA A 233 -0.33 -5.13 19.49
C ALA A 233 -1.32 -4.14 18.83
N THR A 234 -1.92 -3.24 19.61
CA THR A 234 -2.91 -2.26 19.15
C THR A 234 -2.59 -0.87 19.69
N TRP A 235 -2.84 0.14 18.85
CA TRP A 235 -2.58 1.54 19.16
C TRP A 235 -3.87 2.35 19.02
N LYS A 236 -4.18 3.17 20.02
CA LYS A 236 -5.32 4.08 19.99
C LYS A 236 -4.85 5.53 19.91
N PRO A 237 -5.67 6.45 19.36
CA PRO A 237 -5.28 7.85 19.25
C PRO A 237 -4.90 8.52 20.58
N GLU A 238 -5.50 8.11 21.69
CA GLU A 238 -5.13 8.53 23.04
C GLU A 238 -3.69 8.13 23.45
N ASP A 239 -3.16 7.05 22.88
CA ASP A 239 -1.79 6.57 23.11
C ASP A 239 -0.75 7.35 22.30
N PHE A 240 -1.17 8.11 21.28
CA PHE A 240 -0.26 8.79 20.38
C PHE A 240 0.59 9.83 21.11
N GLY A 241 1.75 10.10 20.55
CA GLY A 241 2.68 11.12 20.99
C GLY A 241 2.47 12.45 20.28
N SER A 242 3.42 13.35 20.53
CA SER A 242 3.43 14.72 20.03
C SER A 242 4.88 15.15 19.77
N LEU A 243 5.08 16.18 18.96
CA LEU A 243 6.39 16.81 18.74
C LEU A 243 6.55 18.03 19.65
N TYR A 244 7.75 18.21 20.18
CA TYR A 244 8.09 19.35 21.05
C TYR A 244 9.28 20.10 20.47
N ASN A 245 9.22 21.42 20.54
CA ASN A 245 10.37 22.27 20.30
C ASN A 245 11.06 22.58 21.63
N VAL A 246 12.38 22.43 21.67
CA VAL A 246 13.22 22.74 22.82
C VAL A 246 14.24 23.80 22.42
N ASP A 247 14.19 24.95 23.07
CA ASP A 247 15.22 25.97 22.92
C ASP A 247 16.51 25.48 23.59
N ILE A 248 17.61 25.37 22.84
CA ILE A 248 18.84 24.73 23.31
C ILE A 248 19.49 25.51 24.46
N THR A 249 19.38 26.85 24.43
CA THR A 249 20.05 27.72 25.40
C THR A 249 19.28 27.78 26.73
N SER A 250 17.98 27.99 26.67
CA SER A 250 17.10 28.15 27.84
C SER A 250 16.50 26.83 28.34
N LYS A 251 16.59 25.76 27.54
CA LYS A 251 15.94 24.46 27.75
C LYS A 251 14.41 24.53 27.85
N LYS A 252 13.81 25.59 27.31
CA LYS A 252 12.35 25.77 27.32
C LYS A 252 11.70 24.75 26.37
N VAL A 253 10.77 23.95 26.90
CA VAL A 253 10.04 22.90 26.16
C VAL A 253 8.63 23.36 25.80
N GLU A 254 8.33 23.43 24.51
CA GLU A 254 7.05 23.88 23.94
C GLU A 254 6.44 22.82 23.00
N LEU A 255 5.14 22.58 23.12
CA LEU A 255 4.42 21.67 22.23
C LEU A 255 4.27 22.31 20.85
N ILE A 256 4.54 21.54 19.79
CA ILE A 256 4.13 21.89 18.44
C ILE A 256 2.65 21.52 18.33
N ALA A 257 1.75 22.50 18.53
CA ALA A 257 0.32 22.27 18.76
C ALA A 257 -0.36 21.41 17.67
N THR A 258 0.10 21.52 16.43
CA THR A 258 -0.43 20.78 15.27
C THR A 258 -0.05 19.30 15.22
N SER A 259 0.84 18.87 16.13
CA SER A 259 1.31 17.49 16.29
C SER A 259 0.67 16.76 17.47
N ASP A 260 -0.17 17.44 18.26
CA ASP A 260 -0.69 16.90 19.51
C ASP A 260 -1.48 15.61 19.29
N LYS A 261 -1.05 14.53 19.95
CA LYS A 261 -1.68 13.20 19.89
C LYS A 261 -1.94 12.73 18.44
N LYS A 262 -1.02 13.03 17.53
CA LYS A 262 -1.23 12.81 16.08
C LYS A 262 -0.54 11.58 15.52
N GLY A 263 0.51 11.10 16.17
CA GLY A 263 1.23 9.92 15.73
C GLY A 263 2.09 9.33 16.83
N VAL A 264 2.49 8.08 16.62
CA VAL A 264 3.56 7.43 17.39
C VAL A 264 4.85 7.79 16.65
N PHE A 265 5.41 8.95 16.96
CA PHE A 265 6.46 9.54 16.13
C PHE A 265 7.79 8.81 16.31
N ASP A 266 8.40 8.45 15.19
CA ASP A 266 9.72 7.84 15.14
C ASP A 266 10.73 8.88 14.68
N GLY A 267 11.10 8.89 13.40
CA GLY A 267 12.04 9.86 12.85
C GLY A 267 11.46 11.25 12.68
N VAL A 268 12.32 12.25 12.88
CA VAL A 268 12.02 13.67 12.70
C VAL A 268 13.12 14.29 11.84
N THR A 269 12.75 15.02 10.81
CA THR A 269 13.71 15.71 9.94
C THR A 269 13.07 16.94 9.29
N SER A 270 13.80 17.66 8.45
CA SER A 270 13.22 18.75 7.65
C SER A 270 13.60 18.63 6.19
N ILE A 271 12.65 18.97 5.30
CA ILE A 271 12.89 19.06 3.87
C ILE A 271 12.40 20.41 3.36
N ASN A 272 13.32 21.22 2.82
CA ASN A 272 13.04 22.60 2.40
C ASN A 272 12.35 23.43 3.49
N ASP A 273 12.91 23.42 4.70
CA ASP A 273 12.39 24.12 5.89
C ASP A 273 11.02 23.63 6.39
N VAL A 274 10.49 22.52 5.83
CA VAL A 274 9.26 21.89 6.30
C VAL A 274 9.59 20.74 7.24
N LEU A 275 9.10 20.82 8.47
CA LEU A 275 9.25 19.75 9.46
C LEU A 275 8.47 18.52 9.02
N LEU A 276 9.13 17.36 9.05
CA LEU A 276 8.62 16.06 8.64
C LEU A 276 8.78 15.07 9.79
N ALA A 277 7.78 14.22 10.01
CA ALA A 277 7.91 13.11 10.95
C ALA A 277 7.27 11.82 10.41
N SER A 278 7.95 10.69 10.64
CA SER A 278 7.37 9.36 10.45
C SER A 278 6.65 8.88 11.69
N SER A 279 5.69 7.98 11.50
CA SER A 279 5.02 7.31 12.59
C SER A 279 5.06 5.79 12.47
N ASN A 280 5.74 5.18 13.44
CA ASN A 280 5.89 3.75 13.62
C ASN A 280 5.03 3.31 14.83
N PRO A 281 4.08 2.37 14.71
CA PRO A 281 3.87 1.44 13.60
C PRO A 281 2.76 1.83 12.63
N THR A 282 2.29 3.08 12.64
CA THR A 282 1.09 3.46 11.88
C THR A 282 1.30 3.50 10.37
N GLY A 283 2.55 3.66 9.91
CA GLY A 283 2.92 3.79 8.50
C GLY A 283 2.71 5.21 7.96
N GLN A 284 2.46 6.20 8.82
CA GLN A 284 2.07 7.55 8.40
C GLN A 284 3.28 8.48 8.31
N LEU A 285 3.28 9.34 7.29
CA LEU A 285 4.19 10.48 7.15
C LEU A 285 3.42 11.78 7.29
N PHE A 286 3.93 12.68 8.12
CA PHE A 286 3.32 13.97 8.39
C PHE A 286 4.28 15.12 8.12
N THR A 287 3.77 16.21 7.54
CA THR A 287 4.44 17.51 7.57
C THR A 287 3.77 18.45 8.57
N PHE A 288 4.56 19.36 9.12
CA PHE A 288 4.11 20.40 10.06
C PHE A 288 4.61 21.75 9.58
N ASP A 289 3.69 22.70 9.46
CA ASP A 289 3.96 24.05 8.97
C ASP A 289 3.15 25.05 9.78
N GLY A 290 3.82 25.67 10.76
CA GLY A 290 3.20 26.63 11.67
C GLY A 290 1.95 26.05 12.35
N ASP A 291 0.78 26.56 11.97
CA ASP A 291 -0.52 26.20 12.49
C ASP A 291 -1.24 25.08 11.71
N LYS A 292 -0.57 24.46 10.74
CA LYS A 292 -1.10 23.34 9.94
C LYS A 292 -0.23 22.10 10.04
N SER A 293 -0.88 20.96 9.76
CA SER A 293 -0.20 19.68 9.64
C SER A 293 -0.91 18.78 8.63
N TYR A 294 -0.15 18.12 7.78
CA TYR A 294 -0.66 17.39 6.63
C TYR A 294 -0.26 15.92 6.71
N LEU A 295 -1.19 15.01 6.39
CA LEU A 295 -0.87 13.61 6.13
C LEU A 295 -0.43 13.53 4.67
N ILE A 296 0.84 13.27 4.45
CA ILE A 296 1.46 13.26 3.12
C ILE A 296 1.56 11.84 2.56
N ASP A 297 1.61 10.83 3.44
CA ASP A 297 1.54 9.42 3.07
C ASP A 297 0.97 8.56 4.20
N ALA A 298 0.45 7.40 3.82
CA ALA A 298 0.09 6.31 4.71
C ALA A 298 0.46 4.98 4.03
N SER A 299 1.74 4.60 4.13
CA SER A 299 2.32 3.40 3.52
C SER A 299 2.11 2.14 4.37
N SER A 300 2.84 1.06 4.05
CA SER A 300 2.95 -0.11 4.94
C SER A 300 3.43 0.30 6.33
N LYS A 301 3.06 -0.50 7.33
CA LYS A 301 3.46 -0.28 8.72
C LYS A 301 4.99 -0.41 8.86
N GLY A 302 5.53 0.21 9.91
CA GLY A 302 6.95 0.06 10.24
C GLY A 302 7.90 1.01 9.52
N ILE A 303 7.40 2.15 9.01
CA ILE A 303 8.27 3.26 8.63
C ILE A 303 8.95 3.81 9.89
N ALA A 304 10.25 3.57 10.00
CA ALA A 304 11.04 3.90 11.19
C ALA A 304 11.68 5.28 11.04
N ASP A 305 12.91 5.47 11.50
CA ASP A 305 13.58 6.77 11.54
C ASP A 305 14.05 7.23 10.14
N ILE A 306 13.44 8.31 9.66
CA ILE A 306 13.57 8.84 8.29
C ILE A 306 14.60 9.97 8.21
N ASN A 307 15.20 10.14 7.03
CA ASN A 307 16.11 11.26 6.79
C ASN A 307 16.05 11.72 5.34
N THR A 308 16.72 12.82 5.00
CA THR A 308 16.61 13.45 3.68
C THR A 308 17.92 14.07 3.24
N ASP A 309 18.15 14.09 1.94
CA ASP A 309 19.25 14.86 1.35
C ASP A 309 18.80 16.25 0.85
N GLY A 310 17.65 16.73 1.36
CA GLY A 310 17.02 17.99 0.96
C GLY A 310 16.15 17.87 -0.31
N LYS A 311 16.22 16.76 -1.05
CA LYS A 311 15.41 16.52 -2.25
C LYS A 311 14.62 15.22 -2.19
N ILE A 312 15.23 14.18 -1.61
CA ILE A 312 14.67 12.84 -1.49
C ILE A 312 14.53 12.50 -0.02
N ILE A 313 13.37 11.97 0.35
CA ILE A 313 13.10 11.40 1.68
C ILE A 313 13.48 9.92 1.62
N TYR A 314 14.31 9.47 2.54
CA TYR A 314 14.71 8.08 2.68
C TYR A 314 14.00 7.48 3.90
N ALA A 315 13.30 6.38 3.67
CA ALA A 315 12.43 5.76 4.65
C ALA A 315 12.79 4.27 4.82
N PRO A 316 13.38 3.88 5.96
CA PRO A 316 13.56 2.48 6.30
C PRO A 316 12.24 1.88 6.77
N TYR A 317 11.96 0.65 6.32
CA TYR A 317 10.81 -0.12 6.76
C TYR A 317 11.30 -1.32 7.57
N ILE A 318 11.20 -1.21 8.89
CA ILE A 318 11.79 -2.18 9.83
C ILE A 318 11.22 -3.58 9.63
N PHE A 319 9.91 -3.72 9.46
CA PHE A 319 9.24 -5.03 9.32
C PHE A 319 9.39 -5.64 7.92
N ASP A 320 9.52 -4.79 6.89
CA ASP A 320 9.64 -5.22 5.50
C ASP A 320 11.09 -5.44 5.05
N ASN A 321 12.09 -5.17 5.91
CA ASN A 321 13.51 -5.33 5.61
C ASN A 321 13.96 -4.59 4.34
N LYS A 322 13.44 -3.36 4.17
CA LYS A 322 13.67 -2.54 2.97
C LYS A 322 13.95 -1.07 3.28
N LEU A 323 14.53 -0.39 2.30
CA LEU A 323 14.70 1.05 2.25
C LEU A 323 13.99 1.60 1.01
N VAL A 324 13.21 2.65 1.19
CA VAL A 324 12.48 3.33 0.11
C VAL A 324 12.97 4.77 -0.01
N ALA A 325 13.19 5.22 -1.24
CA ALA A 325 13.42 6.62 -1.55
C ALA A 325 12.15 7.24 -2.12
N TYR A 326 11.71 8.34 -1.52
CA TYR A 326 10.53 9.09 -1.87
C TYR A 326 10.90 10.46 -2.44
N LYS A 327 10.30 10.78 -3.59
CA LYS A 327 10.32 12.12 -4.16
C LYS A 327 9.04 12.85 -3.76
N PRO A 328 9.12 14.06 -3.19
CA PRO A 328 7.94 14.91 -3.01
C PRO A 328 7.25 15.17 -4.37
N THR A 329 5.93 15.05 -4.39
CA THR A 329 5.07 15.31 -5.55
C THR A 329 3.86 16.12 -5.11
N PRO A 330 3.41 17.12 -5.88
CA PRO A 330 2.24 17.91 -5.50
C PRO A 330 0.97 17.06 -5.48
N TRP A 331 0.06 17.38 -4.56
CA TRP A 331 -1.32 16.94 -4.63
C TRP A 331 -2.07 17.71 -5.72
N ASP A 332 -2.98 17.03 -6.42
CA ASP A 332 -3.95 17.64 -7.32
C ASP A 332 -5.32 17.67 -6.63
N ARG A 333 -5.79 18.87 -6.26
CA ARG A 333 -7.07 19.06 -5.57
C ARG A 333 -8.22 18.88 -6.56
N VAL A 334 -9.11 17.93 -6.31
CA VAL A 334 -10.31 17.71 -7.11
C VAL A 334 -11.43 18.61 -6.62
N THR A 335 -11.93 19.50 -7.49
CA THR A 335 -12.95 20.51 -7.13
C THR A 335 -14.26 20.33 -7.89
N THR A 336 -14.29 19.51 -8.95
CA THR A 336 -15.51 19.25 -9.72
C THR A 336 -15.80 17.76 -9.93
N LYS A 337 -17.08 17.45 -10.17
CA LYS A 337 -17.52 16.09 -10.54
C LYS A 337 -16.80 15.56 -11.80
N ALA A 338 -16.59 16.42 -12.80
CA ALA A 338 -15.93 16.04 -14.03
C ALA A 338 -14.46 15.64 -13.79
N GLU A 339 -13.73 16.45 -13.03
CA GLU A 339 -12.35 16.12 -12.61
C GLU A 339 -12.30 14.83 -11.81
N TYR A 340 -13.27 14.60 -10.91
CA TYR A 340 -13.33 13.36 -10.15
C TYR A 340 -13.54 12.14 -11.06
N ILE A 341 -14.48 12.23 -12.01
CA ILE A 341 -14.73 11.14 -12.98
C ILE A 341 -13.47 10.82 -13.79
N GLU A 342 -12.73 11.85 -14.21
CA GLU A 342 -11.50 11.69 -14.99
C GLU A 342 -10.35 11.09 -14.18
N LYS A 343 -10.10 11.62 -12.98
CA LYS A 343 -8.86 11.35 -12.22
C LYS A 343 -9.04 10.28 -11.13
N GLY A 344 -10.24 10.18 -10.56
CA GLY A 344 -10.51 9.43 -9.34
C GLY A 344 -11.45 8.25 -9.53
N ALA A 345 -12.56 8.43 -10.23
CA ALA A 345 -13.61 7.42 -10.34
C ALA A 345 -13.14 6.16 -11.08
N ASP A 346 -13.83 5.05 -10.85
CA ASP A 346 -13.58 3.77 -11.53
C ASP A 346 -12.14 3.26 -11.38
N ASN A 347 -11.51 3.60 -10.26
CA ASN A 347 -10.21 3.09 -9.83
C ASN A 347 -10.32 2.57 -8.40
N TYR A 348 -9.66 1.44 -8.11
CA TYR A 348 -9.56 0.94 -6.75
C TYR A 348 -8.52 1.74 -5.96
N TYR A 349 -8.87 2.13 -4.74
CA TYR A 349 -7.96 2.73 -3.76
C TYR A 349 -8.05 1.96 -2.45
N GLY A 350 -6.92 1.78 -1.77
CA GLY A 350 -6.91 1.09 -0.49
C GLY A 350 -5.57 1.05 0.23
N ASP A 351 -5.54 0.29 1.31
CA ASP A 351 -4.37 -0.02 2.13
C ASP A 351 -4.29 -1.55 2.35
N GLU A 352 -3.41 -2.03 3.23
CA GLU A 352 -3.33 -3.45 3.61
C GLU A 352 -4.64 -3.98 4.21
N GLY A 353 -5.48 -3.09 4.76
CA GLY A 353 -6.74 -3.44 5.38
C GLY A 353 -7.88 -3.66 4.37
N GLY A 354 -7.71 -3.27 3.10
CA GLY A 354 -8.72 -3.47 2.07
C GLY A 354 -8.75 -2.38 1.00
N THR A 355 -9.72 -2.48 0.11
CA THR A 355 -9.84 -1.59 -1.05
C THR A 355 -11.29 -1.19 -1.31
N SER A 356 -11.46 -0.07 -2.00
CA SER A 356 -12.75 0.43 -2.44
C SER A 356 -12.66 1.15 -3.77
N ILE A 357 -13.78 1.16 -4.46
CA ILE A 357 -13.99 1.89 -5.70
C ILE A 357 -15.24 2.76 -5.54
N ALA A 358 -15.13 3.99 -6.02
CA ALA A 358 -16.27 4.87 -6.22
C ALA A 358 -16.42 5.04 -7.73
N THR A 359 -17.52 4.53 -8.26
CA THR A 359 -17.76 4.42 -9.70
C THR A 359 -18.32 5.72 -10.25
N SER A 360 -18.09 5.99 -11.53
CA SER A 360 -18.53 7.23 -12.20
C SER A 360 -20.05 7.42 -12.20
N ASP A 361 -20.82 6.35 -12.02
CA ASP A 361 -22.29 6.36 -11.90
C ASP A 361 -22.82 6.64 -10.49
N GLY A 362 -21.94 6.91 -9.51
CA GLY A 362 -22.35 7.35 -8.17
C GLY A 362 -22.44 6.23 -7.12
N ILE A 363 -21.90 5.04 -7.39
CA ILE A 363 -21.88 3.92 -6.43
C ILE A 363 -20.53 3.86 -5.71
N ILE A 364 -20.55 3.50 -4.42
CA ILE A 364 -19.37 3.14 -3.65
C ILE A 364 -19.48 1.66 -3.28
N LYS A 365 -18.43 0.89 -3.58
CA LYS A 365 -18.31 -0.51 -3.15
C LYS A 365 -16.88 -0.84 -2.74
N GLY A 366 -16.70 -1.80 -1.85
CA GLY A 366 -15.37 -2.23 -1.41
C GLY A 366 -15.42 -3.25 -0.29
N SER A 367 -14.26 -3.55 0.27
CA SER A 367 -14.14 -4.39 1.47
C SER A 367 -12.96 -3.91 2.28
N PHE A 368 -13.17 -3.73 3.59
CA PHE A 368 -12.10 -3.44 4.54
C PHE A 368 -12.22 -4.37 5.75
N GLY A 369 -11.16 -5.12 6.06
CA GLY A 369 -11.11 -6.00 7.23
C GLY A 369 -12.13 -7.12 7.15
N GLY A 370 -12.45 -7.57 5.93
CA GLY A 370 -13.50 -8.55 5.66
C GLY A 370 -14.93 -8.00 5.77
N GLN A 371 -15.12 -6.72 6.09
CA GLN A 371 -16.42 -6.07 6.11
C GLN A 371 -16.68 -5.35 4.80
N GLU A 372 -17.88 -5.52 4.26
CA GLU A 372 -18.28 -4.93 2.98
C GLU A 372 -18.54 -3.43 3.11
N LEU A 373 -17.91 -2.63 2.27
CA LEU A 373 -18.23 -1.21 2.10
C LEU A 373 -19.29 -1.07 1.00
N LYS A 374 -20.38 -0.37 1.30
CA LYS A 374 -21.42 0.01 0.34
C LYS A 374 -21.79 1.47 0.53
N GLY A 375 -22.19 2.14 -0.54
CA GLY A 375 -22.66 3.51 -0.44
C GLY A 375 -22.97 4.13 -1.79
N THR A 376 -23.30 5.41 -1.75
CA THR A 376 -23.48 6.24 -2.93
C THR A 376 -22.77 7.57 -2.73
N TRP A 377 -22.52 8.26 -3.84
CA TRP A 377 -21.94 9.58 -3.83
C TRP A 377 -22.56 10.48 -4.90
N ASP A 378 -22.49 11.78 -4.64
CA ASP A 378 -22.69 12.83 -5.62
C ASP A 378 -21.72 13.99 -5.33
N TRP A 379 -21.75 15.02 -6.16
CA TRP A 379 -20.91 16.20 -6.00
C TRP A 379 -21.74 17.40 -5.53
N GLN A 380 -21.28 18.10 -4.49
CA GLN A 380 -21.89 19.35 -4.06
C GLN A 380 -20.80 20.41 -3.83
N ASP A 381 -20.98 21.58 -4.44
CA ASP A 381 -19.99 22.65 -4.47
C ASP A 381 -18.62 22.12 -4.96
N GLU A 382 -17.63 22.05 -4.06
CA GLU A 382 -16.27 21.57 -4.33
C GLU A 382 -15.94 20.22 -3.66
N PHE A 383 -16.97 19.50 -3.21
CA PHE A 383 -16.82 18.34 -2.34
C PHE A 383 -17.53 17.09 -2.88
N PHE A 384 -16.89 15.95 -2.63
CA PHE A 384 -17.47 14.64 -2.85
C PHE A 384 -18.37 14.29 -1.67
N CYS A 385 -19.68 14.28 -1.87
CA CYS A 385 -20.66 14.01 -0.82
C CYS A 385 -21.13 12.57 -0.88
N ARG A 386 -20.88 11.81 0.18
CA ARG A 386 -21.11 10.37 0.23
C ARG A 386 -21.98 9.97 1.41
N THR A 387 -22.74 8.89 1.23
CA THR A 387 -23.39 8.13 2.31
C THR A 387 -22.90 6.69 2.19
N SER A 388 -22.46 6.07 3.29
CA SER A 388 -21.88 4.72 3.21
C SER A 388 -22.03 3.92 4.49
N THR A 389 -21.94 2.60 4.37
CA THR A 389 -21.93 1.62 5.46
C THR A 389 -20.73 0.69 5.32
N LEU A 390 -20.13 0.26 6.44
CA LEU A 390 -19.11 -0.80 6.48
C LEU A 390 -19.63 -1.97 7.31
N GLY A 391 -19.99 -3.07 6.66
CA GLY A 391 -20.73 -4.16 7.28
C GLY A 391 -22.07 -3.64 7.82
N THR A 392 -22.30 -3.80 9.12
CA THR A 392 -23.48 -3.27 9.81
C THR A 392 -23.31 -1.83 10.32
N MET A 393 -22.10 -1.25 10.20
CA MET A 393 -21.81 0.09 10.70
C MET A 393 -22.25 1.16 9.71
N ASP A 394 -23.10 2.08 10.16
CA ASP A 394 -23.44 3.29 9.42
C ASP A 394 -22.32 4.33 9.58
N LEU A 395 -21.70 4.73 8.47
CA LEU A 395 -20.66 5.76 8.45
C LEU A 395 -21.22 7.17 8.24
N GLY A 396 -22.55 7.30 8.16
CA GLY A 396 -23.27 8.55 7.96
C GLY A 396 -23.02 9.20 6.60
N SER A 397 -23.53 10.42 6.46
CA SER A 397 -23.26 11.30 5.32
C SER A 397 -22.11 12.26 5.63
N ASP A 398 -21.21 12.46 4.68
CA ASP A 398 -20.13 13.45 4.76
C ASP A 398 -19.81 14.02 3.37
N CYS A 399 -19.40 15.28 3.32
CA CYS A 399 -18.87 15.93 2.13
C CYS A 399 -17.38 16.11 2.33
N ILE A 400 -16.58 15.37 1.57
CA ILE A 400 -15.14 15.24 1.77
C ILE A 400 -14.37 15.99 0.68
N GLN A 401 -13.21 16.52 1.08
CA GLN A 401 -12.19 16.96 0.13
C GLN A 401 -11.44 15.74 -0.40
N ILE A 402 -11.20 15.73 -1.71
CA ILE A 402 -10.41 14.73 -2.42
C ILE A 402 -9.20 15.43 -3.05
N ASP A 403 -8.03 14.88 -2.78
CA ASP A 403 -6.78 15.21 -3.45
C ASP A 403 -6.20 13.94 -4.08
N VAL A 404 -5.63 14.02 -5.27
CA VAL A 404 -5.10 12.86 -6.00
C VAL A 404 -3.68 13.08 -6.47
N THR A 405 -2.97 11.97 -6.70
CA THR A 405 -1.80 11.88 -7.58
C THR A 405 -2.03 10.70 -8.53
N ASP A 406 -1.07 10.43 -9.42
CA ASP A 406 -1.14 9.24 -10.29
C ASP A 406 -1.24 7.92 -9.49
N THR A 407 -0.75 7.90 -8.24
CA THR A 407 -0.61 6.69 -7.45
C THR A 407 -1.38 6.71 -6.12
N LYS A 408 -1.98 7.83 -5.72
CA LYS A 408 -2.61 7.97 -4.39
C LYS A 408 -3.87 8.83 -4.43
N MET A 409 -4.75 8.61 -3.46
CA MET A 409 -5.89 9.47 -3.19
C MET A 409 -5.92 9.80 -1.70
N ARG A 410 -6.00 11.09 -1.37
CA ARG A 410 -6.24 11.60 -0.02
C ARG A 410 -7.69 12.04 0.12
N LEU A 411 -8.33 11.56 1.17
CA LEU A 411 -9.68 11.93 1.57
C LEU A 411 -9.59 12.74 2.86
N ILE A 412 -10.20 13.92 2.91
CA ILE A 412 -10.23 14.77 4.10
C ILE A 412 -11.69 15.02 4.50
N LEU A 413 -12.08 14.52 5.67
CA LEU A 413 -13.46 14.57 6.17
C LEU A 413 -13.92 16.00 6.45
N ASN A 414 -15.23 16.20 6.63
CA ASN A 414 -15.83 17.48 7.04
C ASN A 414 -15.37 18.66 6.17
N LYS A 415 -15.54 18.56 4.85
CA LYS A 415 -15.18 19.60 3.88
C LYS A 415 -13.71 20.07 3.98
N GLY A 416 -12.78 19.13 4.23
CA GLY A 416 -11.35 19.44 4.31
C GLY A 416 -10.83 19.88 5.68
N THR A 417 -11.68 19.90 6.71
CA THR A 417 -11.30 20.35 8.07
C THR A 417 -11.16 19.20 9.08
N GLY A 418 -11.58 18.00 8.69
CA GLY A 418 -11.55 16.81 9.52
C GLY A 418 -10.27 15.98 9.36
N MET A 419 -10.33 14.76 9.88
CA MET A 419 -9.29 13.76 9.72
C MET A 419 -9.04 13.46 8.24
N SER A 420 -7.78 13.22 7.89
CA SER A 420 -7.37 12.79 6.56
C SER A 420 -7.01 11.30 6.54
N VAL A 421 -7.21 10.68 5.39
CA VAL A 421 -6.77 9.32 5.08
C VAL A 421 -6.13 9.34 3.70
N VAL A 422 -5.00 8.67 3.54
CA VAL A 422 -4.33 8.47 2.24
C VAL A 422 -4.46 6.99 1.87
N TYR A 423 -4.83 6.72 0.64
CA TYR A 423 -4.88 5.38 0.07
C TYR A 423 -4.01 5.31 -1.19
N ASP A 424 -3.37 4.16 -1.38
CA ASP A 424 -2.71 3.86 -2.65
C ASP A 424 -3.75 3.49 -3.69
N LYS A 425 -3.54 3.96 -4.92
CA LYS A 425 -4.20 3.43 -6.10
C LYS A 425 -3.78 1.98 -6.28
N LYS A 426 -4.76 1.09 -6.37
CA LYS A 426 -4.57 -0.35 -6.57
C LYS A 426 -4.76 -0.68 -8.04
N LYS A 427 -4.14 -1.78 -8.46
CA LYS A 427 -4.48 -2.38 -9.75
C LYS A 427 -5.93 -2.84 -9.69
N ASP A 428 -6.58 -2.82 -10.84
CA ASP A 428 -7.89 -3.43 -10.97
C ASP A 428 -7.77 -4.92 -10.60
N PRO A 429 -8.79 -5.49 -9.94
CA PRO A 429 -8.82 -6.92 -9.68
C PRO A 429 -8.85 -7.66 -11.01
N GLU A 430 -8.02 -8.69 -11.13
CA GLU A 430 -8.00 -9.53 -12.32
C GLU A 430 -9.38 -10.16 -12.56
N ILE A 431 -9.85 -10.15 -13.80
CA ILE A 431 -11.09 -10.82 -14.18
C ILE A 431 -10.75 -12.16 -14.81
N THR A 432 -11.13 -13.23 -14.12
CA THR A 432 -11.00 -14.60 -14.61
C THR A 432 -12.30 -15.05 -15.26
N ILE A 433 -12.21 -15.66 -16.44
CA ILE A 433 -13.35 -16.24 -17.15
C ILE A 433 -13.11 -17.71 -17.47
N LEU A 434 -14.20 -18.49 -17.45
CA LEU A 434 -14.25 -19.84 -18.01
C LEU A 434 -15.44 -19.94 -18.95
N SER A 435 -15.17 -20.11 -20.24
CA SER A 435 -16.19 -20.31 -21.26
C SER A 435 -16.23 -21.76 -21.70
N THR A 436 -17.42 -22.36 -21.76
CA THR A 436 -17.62 -23.73 -22.25
C THR A 436 -18.40 -23.73 -23.56
N PHE A 437 -17.99 -24.62 -24.46
CA PHE A 437 -18.54 -24.74 -25.82
C PHE A 437 -18.87 -26.21 -26.10
N LYS A 438 -20.02 -26.43 -26.75
CA LYS A 438 -20.43 -27.74 -27.22
C LYS A 438 -20.57 -27.71 -28.74
N ILE A 439 -19.78 -28.55 -29.43
CA ILE A 439 -19.51 -28.46 -30.86
C ILE A 439 -20.05 -29.67 -31.60
N LYS A 440 -20.63 -29.45 -32.79
CA LYS A 440 -21.08 -30.54 -33.67
C LYS A 440 -19.89 -31.40 -34.07
N PRO A 441 -19.98 -32.74 -34.00
CA PRO A 441 -18.86 -33.65 -34.29
C PRO A 441 -18.12 -33.34 -35.60
N GLU A 442 -18.87 -33.06 -36.67
CA GLU A 442 -18.32 -32.79 -38.00
C GLU A 442 -17.71 -31.39 -38.16
N LYS A 443 -17.79 -30.54 -37.14
CA LYS A 443 -17.26 -29.16 -37.12
C LYS A 443 -16.18 -28.93 -36.06
N VAL A 444 -15.76 -29.96 -35.33
CA VAL A 444 -14.71 -29.90 -34.30
C VAL A 444 -13.42 -29.26 -34.84
N GLU A 445 -12.93 -29.70 -35.99
CA GLU A 445 -11.69 -29.17 -36.56
C GLU A 445 -11.82 -27.71 -37.05
N LEU A 446 -13.00 -27.32 -37.54
CA LEU A 446 -13.30 -25.94 -37.89
C LEU A 446 -13.22 -25.05 -36.64
N PHE A 447 -13.95 -25.45 -35.58
CA PHE A 447 -13.97 -24.70 -34.31
C PHE A 447 -12.57 -24.56 -33.73
N LYS A 448 -11.83 -25.68 -33.66
CA LYS A 448 -10.45 -25.73 -33.16
C LYS A 448 -9.54 -24.76 -33.91
N LYS A 449 -9.58 -24.77 -35.25
CA LYS A 449 -8.78 -23.86 -36.08
C LYS A 449 -9.10 -22.40 -35.82
N GLU A 450 -10.38 -22.03 -35.81
CA GLU A 450 -10.82 -20.64 -35.62
C GLU A 450 -10.48 -20.11 -34.22
N MET A 451 -10.68 -20.93 -33.19
CA MET A 451 -10.41 -20.53 -31.80
C MET A 451 -8.91 -20.44 -31.49
N LEU A 452 -8.08 -21.30 -32.06
CA LEU A 452 -6.62 -21.19 -31.96
C LEU A 452 -6.10 -19.90 -32.61
N ALA A 453 -6.57 -19.61 -33.83
CA ALA A 453 -6.20 -18.37 -34.52
C ALA A 453 -6.62 -17.12 -33.72
N ASN A 454 -7.78 -17.17 -33.06
CA ASN A 454 -8.20 -16.09 -32.16
C ASN A 454 -7.31 -15.98 -30.92
N GLN A 455 -6.99 -17.11 -30.29
CA GLN A 455 -6.16 -17.14 -29.09
C GLN A 455 -4.79 -16.48 -29.30
N ASP A 456 -4.14 -16.74 -30.44
CA ASP A 456 -2.86 -16.12 -30.81
C ASP A 456 -2.91 -14.60 -30.95
N VAL A 457 -4.07 -14.06 -31.32
CA VAL A 457 -4.31 -12.62 -31.39
C VAL A 457 -4.60 -12.07 -30.00
N VAL A 458 -5.49 -12.72 -29.27
CA VAL A 458 -5.95 -12.31 -27.93
C VAL A 458 -4.80 -12.24 -26.93
N ARG A 459 -3.87 -13.19 -26.96
CA ARG A 459 -2.68 -13.17 -26.08
C ARG A 459 -1.76 -11.96 -26.29
N LYS A 460 -1.91 -11.24 -27.39
CA LYS A 460 -1.14 -10.04 -27.70
C LYS A 460 -1.93 -8.77 -27.39
N GLU A 461 -3.19 -8.88 -27.00
CA GLU A 461 -4.00 -7.74 -26.57
C GLU A 461 -3.48 -7.23 -25.23
N LYS A 462 -3.41 -5.90 -25.09
CA LYS A 462 -2.90 -5.27 -23.87
C LYS A 462 -3.82 -5.64 -22.70
N GLY A 463 -3.20 -6.15 -21.63
CA GLY A 463 -3.88 -6.52 -20.39
C GLY A 463 -4.57 -7.89 -20.40
N THR A 464 -4.41 -8.68 -21.46
CA THR A 464 -4.67 -10.13 -21.38
C THR A 464 -3.49 -10.80 -20.68
N LEU A 465 -3.74 -11.41 -19.52
CA LEU A 465 -2.73 -12.08 -18.69
C LEU A 465 -2.62 -13.57 -19.01
N GLU A 466 -3.75 -14.22 -19.31
CA GLU A 466 -3.80 -15.62 -19.72
C GLU A 466 -4.95 -15.83 -20.71
N MET A 467 -4.73 -16.69 -21.71
CA MET A 467 -5.79 -17.17 -22.60
C MET A 467 -5.43 -18.57 -23.08
N LYS A 468 -6.24 -19.57 -22.72
CA LYS A 468 -5.98 -20.98 -23.04
C LYS A 468 -7.24 -21.70 -23.51
N LEU A 469 -7.08 -22.46 -24.59
CA LEU A 469 -8.07 -23.30 -25.21
C LEU A 469 -7.77 -24.76 -24.87
N PHE A 470 -8.80 -25.42 -24.37
CA PHE A 470 -8.76 -26.79 -23.90
C PHE A 470 -9.81 -27.62 -24.64
N GLN A 471 -9.49 -28.90 -24.87
CA GLN A 471 -10.43 -29.90 -25.36
C GLN A 471 -10.59 -30.98 -24.29
N ASP A 472 -11.84 -31.36 -24.00
CA ASP A 472 -12.13 -32.46 -23.09
C ASP A 472 -11.68 -33.80 -23.71
N LYS A 473 -10.90 -34.56 -22.94
CA LYS A 473 -10.37 -35.90 -23.27
C LYS A 473 -11.49 -36.93 -23.39
N ASN A 474 -12.55 -36.78 -22.61
CA ASN A 474 -13.63 -37.74 -22.52
C ASN A 474 -14.77 -37.44 -23.52
N ASN A 475 -14.86 -36.19 -23.98
CA ASN A 475 -15.82 -35.78 -24.98
C ASN A 475 -15.23 -34.72 -25.92
N LEU A 476 -14.81 -35.15 -27.10
CA LEU A 476 -14.13 -34.29 -28.07
C LEU A 476 -15.00 -33.15 -28.65
N GLU A 477 -16.31 -33.18 -28.42
CA GLU A 477 -17.26 -32.10 -28.75
C GLU A 477 -17.20 -30.94 -27.75
N ASN A 478 -16.61 -31.14 -26.57
CA ASN A 478 -16.55 -30.14 -25.52
C ASN A 478 -15.21 -29.40 -25.54
N PHE A 479 -15.29 -28.08 -25.53
CA PHE A 479 -14.15 -27.18 -25.45
C PHE A 479 -14.32 -26.19 -24.31
N LEU A 480 -13.19 -25.79 -23.72
CA LEU A 480 -13.15 -24.79 -22.67
C LEU A 480 -12.14 -23.70 -23.06
N VAL A 481 -12.49 -22.45 -22.78
CA VAL A 481 -11.59 -21.30 -22.86
C VAL A 481 -11.45 -20.72 -21.46
N PHE A 482 -10.24 -20.73 -20.94
CA PHE A 482 -9.89 -20.10 -19.68
C PHE A 482 -9.09 -18.83 -19.95
N GLY A 483 -9.48 -17.72 -19.36
CA GLY A 483 -8.80 -16.43 -19.55
C GLY A 483 -8.68 -15.62 -18.27
N ILE A 484 -7.60 -14.86 -18.16
CA ILE A 484 -7.36 -13.89 -17.10
C ILE A 484 -7.04 -12.55 -17.74
N ASN A 485 -7.71 -11.49 -17.31
CA ASN A 485 -7.49 -10.12 -17.79
C ASN A 485 -7.17 -9.20 -16.61
N GLU A 486 -6.39 -8.14 -16.85
CA GLU A 486 -5.96 -7.16 -15.82
C GLU A 486 -7.12 -6.44 -15.12
N GLY A 487 -8.32 -6.43 -15.71
CA GLY A 487 -9.50 -5.79 -15.12
C GLY A 487 -10.70 -5.79 -16.05
N GLU A 488 -11.82 -5.22 -15.57
CA GLU A 488 -13.10 -5.15 -16.27
C GLU A 488 -13.00 -4.36 -17.59
N LYS A 489 -12.39 -3.17 -17.55
CA LYS A 489 -12.17 -2.31 -18.76
C LYS A 489 -11.39 -3.04 -19.86
N THR A 490 -10.40 -3.83 -19.46
CA THR A 490 -9.60 -4.65 -20.39
C THR A 490 -10.45 -5.76 -21.00
N LEU A 491 -11.30 -6.42 -20.21
CA LEU A 491 -12.20 -7.45 -20.70
C LEU A 491 -13.28 -6.89 -21.65
N GLU A 492 -13.79 -5.69 -21.39
CA GLU A 492 -14.71 -5.00 -22.30
C GLU A 492 -14.03 -4.71 -23.64
N SER A 493 -12.83 -4.12 -23.60
CA SER A 493 -12.03 -3.84 -24.81
C SER A 493 -11.72 -5.13 -25.59
N HIS A 494 -11.39 -6.22 -24.89
CA HIS A 494 -11.19 -7.55 -25.47
C HIS A 494 -12.46 -8.05 -26.17
N SER A 495 -13.62 -7.96 -25.50
CA SER A 495 -14.89 -8.44 -26.02
C SER A 495 -15.29 -7.69 -27.30
N GLU A 496 -15.15 -6.36 -27.31
CA GLU A 496 -15.36 -5.54 -28.52
C GLU A 496 -14.42 -5.93 -29.66
N ALA A 497 -13.15 -6.18 -29.36
CA ALA A 497 -12.15 -6.58 -30.36
C ALA A 497 -12.48 -7.97 -30.95
N VAL A 498 -12.93 -8.92 -30.14
CA VAL A 498 -13.40 -10.25 -30.59
C VAL A 498 -14.63 -10.11 -31.49
N ASP A 499 -15.58 -9.26 -31.12
CA ASP A 499 -16.80 -9.00 -31.90
C ASP A 499 -16.47 -8.37 -33.26
N GLN A 500 -15.59 -7.36 -33.29
CA GLN A 500 -15.11 -6.74 -34.53
C GLN A 500 -14.41 -7.75 -35.44
N ARG A 501 -13.73 -8.74 -34.87
CA ARG A 501 -13.12 -9.83 -35.64
C ARG A 501 -14.15 -10.82 -36.18
N GLY A 502 -15.41 -10.80 -35.77
CA GLY A 502 -16.46 -11.69 -36.27
C GLY A 502 -16.24 -13.17 -35.90
N ILE A 503 -15.60 -13.43 -34.75
CA ILE A 503 -15.31 -14.81 -34.31
C ILE A 503 -16.60 -15.58 -34.09
N ALA A 504 -17.59 -14.97 -33.43
CA ALA A 504 -18.89 -15.57 -33.17
C ALA A 504 -19.53 -16.09 -34.46
N ASP A 505 -19.50 -15.30 -35.54
CA ASP A 505 -20.08 -15.69 -36.83
C ASP A 505 -19.34 -16.86 -37.49
N ARG A 506 -18.00 -16.88 -37.42
CA ARG A 506 -17.20 -17.98 -37.99
C ARG A 506 -17.45 -19.31 -37.29
N VAL A 507 -17.62 -19.29 -35.97
CA VAL A 507 -17.85 -20.52 -35.19
C VAL A 507 -19.32 -20.90 -35.04
N LYS A 508 -20.27 -19.99 -35.32
CA LYS A 508 -21.71 -20.18 -35.12
C LYS A 508 -22.25 -21.49 -35.73
N SER A 509 -21.79 -21.83 -36.93
CA SER A 509 -22.25 -23.06 -37.62
C SER A 509 -21.83 -24.35 -36.91
N ALA A 510 -20.76 -24.29 -36.11
CA ALA A 510 -20.20 -25.40 -35.35
C ALA A 510 -20.87 -25.62 -33.99
N LEU A 511 -21.55 -24.61 -33.44
CA LEU A 511 -22.16 -24.68 -32.11
C LEU A 511 -23.41 -25.58 -32.10
N ILE A 512 -23.52 -26.42 -31.07
CA ILE A 512 -24.76 -27.15 -30.71
C ILE A 512 -25.68 -26.25 -29.89
N GLU A 513 -25.11 -25.47 -28.97
CA GLU A 513 -25.81 -24.51 -28.11
C GLU A 513 -24.97 -23.22 -27.97
N ALA A 514 -25.59 -22.17 -27.44
CA ALA A 514 -24.88 -20.94 -27.12
C ALA A 514 -23.77 -21.23 -26.08
N PRO A 515 -22.57 -20.66 -26.24
CA PRO A 515 -21.49 -20.84 -25.27
C PRO A 515 -21.88 -20.26 -23.91
N LYS A 516 -21.38 -20.87 -22.85
CA LYS A 516 -21.62 -20.42 -21.47
C LYS A 516 -20.35 -19.84 -20.92
N THR A 517 -20.35 -18.56 -20.56
CA THR A 517 -19.22 -17.88 -19.92
C THR A 517 -19.52 -17.67 -18.44
N LEU A 518 -18.59 -18.13 -17.60
CA LEU A 518 -18.59 -17.93 -16.15
C LEU A 518 -17.54 -16.89 -15.80
N PHE A 519 -17.92 -15.91 -14.97
CA PHE A 519 -17.00 -14.95 -14.37
C PHE A 519 -16.62 -15.48 -12.99
N LEU A 520 -15.32 -15.69 -12.80
CA LEU A 520 -14.76 -16.44 -11.70
C LEU A 520 -14.05 -15.48 -10.73
N ASN A 521 -14.32 -15.60 -9.44
CA ASN A 521 -13.54 -14.93 -8.40
C ASN A 521 -12.63 -15.94 -7.73
N ASN A 522 -11.32 -15.67 -7.77
CA ASN A 522 -10.34 -16.49 -7.07
C ASN A 522 -10.14 -15.93 -5.66
N GLU A 523 -10.59 -16.67 -4.64
CA GLU A 523 -10.44 -16.27 -3.22
C GLU A 523 -8.99 -16.42 -2.73
N LYS A 524 -8.13 -17.09 -3.51
CA LYS A 524 -6.70 -17.27 -3.22
C LYS A 524 -5.87 -17.24 -4.52
N PRO A 525 -5.75 -16.06 -5.19
CA PRO A 525 -5.02 -15.97 -6.44
C PRO A 525 -3.55 -16.40 -6.28
N LEU A 526 -2.96 -16.85 -7.38
CA LEU A 526 -1.53 -17.19 -7.43
C LEU A 526 -0.69 -15.91 -7.37
N PRO A 527 0.49 -15.92 -6.72
CA PRO A 527 1.43 -14.81 -6.79
C PRO A 527 1.96 -14.53 -8.20
N THR A 528 1.96 -15.57 -9.06
CA THR A 528 2.35 -15.49 -10.47
C THR A 528 1.60 -16.56 -11.27
N ASN A 529 1.23 -16.24 -12.51
CA ASN A 529 0.67 -17.17 -13.48
C ASN A 529 1.73 -17.68 -14.49
N ASP A 530 3.01 -17.36 -14.28
CA ASP A 530 4.11 -17.83 -15.11
C ASP A 530 4.60 -19.21 -14.66
N PHE A 531 4.24 -20.24 -15.44
CA PHE A 531 4.66 -21.62 -15.26
C PHE A 531 5.66 -22.08 -16.32
N SER A 532 6.23 -21.16 -17.11
CA SER A 532 7.07 -21.46 -18.27
C SER A 532 8.32 -22.28 -17.94
N GLN A 533 8.79 -22.23 -16.70
CA GLN A 533 9.95 -22.99 -16.22
C GLN A 533 9.61 -24.42 -15.79
N ILE A 534 8.32 -24.77 -15.66
CA ILE A 534 7.91 -26.09 -15.19
C ILE A 534 7.87 -27.07 -16.35
N LYS A 535 8.68 -28.13 -16.27
CA LYS A 535 8.63 -29.25 -17.21
C LYS A 535 7.42 -30.13 -16.90
N VAL A 536 6.49 -30.22 -17.84
CA VAL A 536 5.35 -31.15 -17.82
C VAL A 536 5.72 -32.48 -18.46
N ASP A 537 5.15 -33.57 -17.94
CA ASP A 537 5.35 -34.90 -18.51
C ASP A 537 4.20 -35.25 -19.48
N ASN A 538 4.38 -36.26 -20.32
CA ASN A 538 3.38 -36.68 -21.32
C ASN A 538 2.05 -37.19 -20.70
N ASN A 539 2.04 -37.50 -19.41
CA ASN A 539 0.87 -37.93 -18.63
C ASN A 539 0.37 -36.85 -17.66
N GLU A 540 0.56 -35.57 -17.99
CA GLU A 540 0.01 -34.47 -17.20
C GLU A 540 -1.51 -34.57 -16.99
N VAL A 541 -1.97 -34.03 -15.86
CA VAL A 541 -3.38 -34.03 -15.48
C VAL A 541 -3.86 -32.59 -15.39
N LEU A 542 -4.77 -32.21 -16.29
CA LEU A 542 -5.52 -30.96 -16.23
C LEU A 542 -6.99 -31.27 -16.05
N LEU A 543 -7.60 -30.65 -15.04
CA LEU A 543 -8.99 -30.86 -14.68
C LEU A 543 -9.65 -29.51 -14.40
N PHE A 544 -10.83 -29.31 -14.99
CA PHE A 544 -11.81 -28.34 -14.51
C PHE A 544 -13.01 -29.09 -13.94
N SER A 545 -13.54 -28.68 -12.79
CA SER A 545 -14.78 -29.24 -12.25
C SER A 545 -15.71 -28.13 -11.83
N ILE A 546 -16.91 -28.09 -12.42
CA ILE A 546 -17.96 -27.13 -12.06
C ILE A 546 -19.00 -27.87 -11.23
N PHE A 547 -19.37 -27.34 -10.07
CA PHE A 547 -20.36 -27.97 -9.20
C PHE A 547 -21.06 -26.96 -8.29
N GLU A 548 -22.25 -27.35 -7.81
CA GLU A 548 -23.00 -26.61 -6.81
C GLU A 548 -22.92 -27.31 -5.45
N ILE A 549 -22.89 -26.52 -4.37
CA ILE A 549 -23.02 -27.01 -3.00
C ILE A 549 -24.39 -26.68 -2.42
N LYS A 550 -24.82 -27.46 -1.43
CA LYS A 550 -26.03 -27.20 -0.65
C LYS A 550 -25.89 -25.89 0.14
N GLU A 551 -27.00 -25.19 0.34
CA GLU A 551 -27.07 -24.02 1.21
C GLU A 551 -26.53 -24.33 2.63
N GLY A 552 -25.94 -23.31 3.27
CA GLY A 552 -25.36 -23.42 4.62
C GLY A 552 -23.95 -24.03 4.68
N TYR A 553 -23.43 -24.60 3.60
CA TYR A 553 -22.07 -25.17 3.58
C TYR A 553 -20.96 -24.19 3.18
N LYS A 554 -21.32 -23.06 2.54
CA LYS A 554 -20.37 -22.14 1.89
C LYS A 554 -19.20 -21.72 2.76
N GLU A 555 -19.46 -21.18 3.96
CA GLU A 555 -18.39 -20.69 4.84
C GLU A 555 -17.41 -21.79 5.24
N LYS A 556 -17.92 -22.94 5.70
CA LYS A 556 -17.11 -24.12 6.05
C LYS A 556 -16.32 -24.63 4.83
N PHE A 557 -16.96 -24.63 3.67
CA PHE A 557 -16.37 -25.12 2.43
C PHE A 557 -15.21 -24.23 1.95
N VAL A 558 -15.44 -22.93 1.82
CA VAL A 558 -14.42 -21.96 1.40
C VAL A 558 -13.24 -21.96 2.36
N LYS A 559 -13.49 -21.98 3.68
CA LYS A 559 -12.43 -22.03 4.69
C LYS A 559 -11.52 -23.26 4.50
N GLN A 560 -12.11 -24.43 4.24
CA GLN A 560 -11.32 -25.63 3.96
C GLN A 560 -10.57 -25.53 2.64
N LEU A 561 -11.21 -25.02 1.57
CA LEU A 561 -10.56 -24.91 0.26
C LEU A 561 -9.36 -23.96 0.27
N ILE A 562 -9.40 -22.88 1.04
CA ILE A 562 -8.24 -21.98 1.23
C ILE A 562 -7.06 -22.76 1.81
N LYS A 563 -7.28 -23.48 2.93
CA LYS A 563 -6.25 -24.32 3.57
C LYS A 563 -5.74 -25.41 2.64
N HIS A 564 -6.63 -26.11 1.94
CA HIS A 564 -6.30 -27.16 0.97
C HIS A 564 -5.40 -26.59 -0.13
N THR A 565 -5.76 -25.45 -0.70
CA THR A 565 -4.99 -24.76 -1.75
C THR A 565 -3.59 -24.38 -1.28
N GLU A 566 -3.46 -23.80 -0.09
CA GLU A 566 -2.17 -23.40 0.48
C GLU A 566 -1.20 -24.56 0.68
N LEU A 567 -1.70 -25.72 1.13
CA LEU A 567 -0.89 -26.91 1.32
C LEU A 567 -0.53 -27.58 -0.01
N THR A 568 -1.48 -27.63 -0.94
CA THR A 568 -1.31 -28.29 -2.25
C THR A 568 -0.26 -27.61 -3.10
N ARG A 569 -0.23 -26.27 -3.09
CA ARG A 569 0.74 -25.48 -3.88
C ARG A 569 2.19 -25.65 -3.40
N GLN A 570 2.42 -26.27 -2.25
CA GLN A 570 3.75 -26.60 -1.75
C GLN A 570 4.20 -28.00 -2.22
N GLU A 571 3.32 -28.80 -2.81
CA GLU A 571 3.63 -30.16 -3.24
C GLU A 571 4.45 -30.20 -4.52
N GLU A 572 5.40 -31.12 -4.56
CA GLU A 572 6.18 -31.37 -5.77
C GLU A 572 5.27 -31.81 -6.92
N GLY A 573 5.42 -31.16 -8.08
CA GLY A 573 4.65 -31.48 -9.27
C GLY A 573 3.26 -30.82 -9.33
N ASN A 574 2.85 -30.06 -8.31
CA ASN A 574 1.71 -29.16 -8.47
C ASN A 574 2.10 -27.99 -9.37
N ILE A 575 1.30 -27.74 -10.42
CA ILE A 575 1.45 -26.58 -11.31
C ILE A 575 0.38 -25.56 -10.97
N ARG A 576 -0.87 -26.00 -10.85
CA ARG A 576 -2.00 -25.16 -10.48
C ARG A 576 -2.97 -25.93 -9.60
N PHE A 577 -3.49 -25.25 -8.59
CA PHE A 577 -4.56 -25.76 -7.76
C PHE A 577 -5.38 -24.58 -7.26
N ASP A 578 -6.47 -24.31 -7.96
CA ASP A 578 -7.29 -23.13 -7.75
C ASP A 578 -8.75 -23.53 -7.57
N PHE A 579 -9.47 -22.75 -6.78
CA PHE A 579 -10.92 -22.80 -6.73
C PHE A 579 -11.48 -21.39 -6.91
N TYR A 580 -12.68 -21.33 -7.48
CA TYR A 580 -13.32 -20.09 -7.81
C TYR A 580 -14.77 -20.11 -7.37
N SER A 581 -15.24 -19.02 -6.77
CA SER A 581 -16.66 -18.73 -6.70
C SER A 581 -17.12 -18.10 -8.03
N ILE A 582 -18.41 -18.22 -8.37
CA ILE A 582 -18.95 -17.69 -9.62
C ILE A 582 -19.79 -16.45 -9.34
N ASN A 583 -19.53 -15.37 -10.08
CA ASN A 583 -20.32 -14.15 -9.99
C ASN A 583 -21.80 -14.42 -10.27
N GLY A 584 -22.66 -13.93 -9.38
CA GLY A 584 -24.12 -14.13 -9.45
C GLY A 584 -24.60 -15.54 -9.08
N LYS A 585 -23.72 -16.45 -8.63
CA LYS A 585 -24.08 -17.82 -8.23
C LYS A 585 -23.42 -18.22 -6.91
N GLU A 586 -24.11 -17.92 -5.82
CA GLU A 586 -23.53 -17.92 -4.48
C GLU A 586 -22.94 -19.27 -4.02
N ASN A 587 -23.52 -20.38 -4.48
CA ASN A 587 -23.14 -21.75 -4.09
C ASN A 587 -22.55 -22.57 -5.24
N THR A 588 -22.17 -21.95 -6.35
CA THR A 588 -21.54 -22.64 -7.47
C THR A 588 -20.05 -22.33 -7.53
N PHE A 589 -19.24 -23.36 -7.71
CA PHE A 589 -17.79 -23.28 -7.70
C PHE A 589 -17.19 -23.92 -8.95
N VAL A 590 -16.00 -23.45 -9.30
CA VAL A 590 -15.11 -24.08 -10.27
C VAL A 590 -13.84 -24.51 -9.54
N PHE A 591 -13.39 -25.73 -9.80
CA PHE A 591 -12.10 -26.24 -9.37
C PHE A 591 -11.19 -26.39 -10.59
N GLN A 592 -9.93 -26.02 -10.46
CA GLN A 592 -8.92 -26.18 -11.50
C GLN A 592 -7.68 -26.83 -10.91
N GLU A 593 -7.31 -27.97 -11.49
CA GLU A 593 -6.08 -28.67 -11.15
C GLU A 593 -5.19 -28.78 -12.39
N HIS A 594 -3.90 -28.54 -12.21
CA HIS A 594 -2.85 -28.86 -13.17
C HIS A 594 -1.70 -29.52 -12.44
N TRP A 595 -1.44 -30.77 -12.78
CA TRP A 595 -0.36 -31.57 -12.25
C TRP A 595 0.62 -31.92 -13.36
N LYS A 596 1.91 -31.89 -13.02
CA LYS A 596 2.99 -32.31 -13.91
C LYS A 596 2.75 -33.70 -14.50
N ASN A 597 2.22 -34.63 -13.71
CA ASN A 597 1.94 -36.02 -14.07
C ASN A 597 0.87 -36.64 -13.15
N GLU A 598 0.44 -37.85 -13.48
CA GLU A 598 -0.57 -38.59 -12.72
C GLU A 598 -0.08 -38.97 -11.32
N GLU A 599 1.21 -39.25 -11.15
CA GLU A 599 1.83 -39.65 -9.88
C GLU A 599 1.75 -38.54 -8.83
N ALA A 600 2.05 -37.29 -9.23
CA ALA A 600 1.93 -36.12 -8.36
C ALA A 600 0.48 -35.93 -7.89
N GLY A 601 -0.49 -36.00 -8.83
CA GLY A 601 -1.91 -35.95 -8.47
C GLY A 601 -2.36 -37.13 -7.59
N ALA A 602 -1.78 -38.33 -7.76
CA ALA A 602 -2.09 -39.48 -6.93
C ALA A 602 -1.51 -39.37 -5.52
N PHE A 603 -0.33 -38.77 -5.38
CA PHE A 603 0.26 -38.42 -4.09
C PHE A 603 -0.63 -37.41 -3.35
N HIS A 604 -1.06 -36.35 -4.05
CA HIS A 604 -1.95 -35.33 -3.52
C HIS A 604 -3.25 -35.92 -2.93
N ARG A 605 -3.90 -36.84 -3.67
CA ARG A 605 -5.16 -37.47 -3.25
C ARG A 605 -5.04 -38.31 -1.97
N LYS A 606 -3.83 -38.67 -1.54
CA LYS A 606 -3.59 -39.44 -0.32
C LYS A 606 -3.35 -38.57 0.91
N GLN A 607 -3.18 -37.25 0.74
CA GLN A 607 -2.87 -36.38 1.86
C GLN A 607 -4.04 -36.26 2.85
N PRO A 608 -3.77 -36.10 4.16
CA PRO A 608 -4.80 -35.96 5.17
C PRO A 608 -5.76 -34.79 4.92
N TYR A 609 -5.22 -33.64 4.49
CA TYR A 609 -6.03 -32.44 4.22
C TYR A 609 -6.92 -32.61 2.97
N THR A 610 -6.47 -33.39 1.98
CA THR A 610 -7.27 -33.75 0.80
C THR A 610 -8.43 -34.69 1.18
N GLN A 611 -8.20 -35.62 2.10
CA GLN A 611 -9.26 -36.51 2.61
C GLN A 611 -10.31 -35.73 3.42
N GLU A 612 -9.88 -34.75 4.22
CA GLU A 612 -10.77 -33.83 4.93
C GLU A 612 -11.66 -33.06 3.95
N THR A 613 -11.08 -32.47 2.90
CA THR A 613 -11.85 -31.81 1.83
C THR A 613 -12.80 -32.79 1.14
N GLY A 614 -12.34 -34.00 0.84
CA GLY A 614 -13.16 -35.04 0.20
C GLY A 614 -14.38 -35.45 1.05
N ALA A 615 -14.25 -35.47 2.38
CA ALA A 615 -15.38 -35.72 3.28
C ALA A 615 -16.41 -34.58 3.20
N ILE A 616 -15.95 -33.32 3.26
CA ILE A 616 -16.84 -32.15 3.15
C ILE A 616 -17.50 -32.11 1.77
N MET A 617 -16.76 -32.37 0.69
CA MET A 617 -17.31 -32.41 -0.67
C MET A 617 -18.44 -33.44 -0.82
N LYS A 618 -18.31 -34.64 -0.22
CA LYS A 618 -19.39 -35.66 -0.24
C LYS A 618 -20.67 -35.19 0.44
N GLU A 619 -20.56 -34.39 1.49
CA GLU A 619 -21.71 -33.85 2.20
C GLU A 619 -22.33 -32.65 1.48
N ALA A 620 -21.46 -31.75 1.01
CA ALA A 620 -21.84 -30.42 0.52
C ALA A 620 -22.27 -30.44 -0.95
N ILE A 621 -21.60 -31.18 -1.83
CA ILE A 621 -21.85 -31.11 -3.29
C ILE A 621 -23.19 -31.74 -3.64
N ILE A 622 -23.95 -31.03 -4.48
CA ILE A 622 -25.14 -31.57 -5.15
C ILE A 622 -24.65 -32.39 -6.34
N ALA A 623 -24.50 -33.71 -6.16
CA ALA A 623 -23.83 -34.60 -7.11
C ALA A 623 -24.34 -34.49 -8.57
N SER A 624 -25.64 -34.22 -8.78
CA SER A 624 -26.23 -34.04 -10.11
C SER A 624 -25.75 -32.80 -10.87
N THR A 625 -25.08 -31.87 -10.18
CA THR A 625 -24.56 -30.62 -10.77
C THR A 625 -23.10 -30.71 -11.19
N MET A 626 -22.40 -31.79 -10.81
CA MET A 626 -20.97 -31.92 -11.03
C MET A 626 -20.63 -32.17 -12.49
N GLN A 627 -19.77 -31.33 -13.06
CA GLN A 627 -19.31 -31.37 -14.44
C GLN A 627 -17.79 -31.39 -14.48
N PRO A 628 -17.17 -32.60 -14.47
CA PRO A 628 -15.73 -32.74 -14.60
C PRO A 628 -15.30 -32.72 -16.09
N PHE A 629 -14.27 -31.94 -16.38
CA PHE A 629 -13.63 -31.85 -17.70
C PHE A 629 -12.15 -32.19 -17.53
N PHE A 630 -11.76 -33.41 -17.89
CA PHE A 630 -10.35 -33.77 -18.00
C PHE A 630 -9.87 -33.31 -19.35
N VAL A 631 -8.95 -32.35 -19.40
CA VAL A 631 -8.66 -31.64 -20.65
C VAL A 631 -7.25 -31.86 -21.14
N ASN A 632 -7.05 -31.70 -22.45
CA ASN A 632 -5.78 -31.39 -23.05
C ASN A 632 -5.75 -29.91 -23.39
N GLN A 633 -4.63 -29.24 -23.12
CA GLN A 633 -4.35 -27.98 -23.78
C GLN A 633 -4.14 -28.25 -25.27
N ILE A 634 -4.78 -27.46 -26.14
CA ILE A 634 -4.80 -27.77 -27.57
C ILE A 634 -3.50 -27.37 -28.28
N GLU A 635 -2.73 -26.47 -27.69
CA GLU A 635 -1.52 -25.94 -28.29
C GLU A 635 -0.26 -26.75 -27.95
N LYS A 636 0.71 -26.63 -28.86
CA LYS A 636 2.08 -27.14 -28.76
C LYS A 636 3.00 -26.20 -28.01
#